data_AF-A0A803L8V2-F1
#
_entry.id   AF-A0A803L8V2-F1
#
_cell.length_a   1.000
_cell.length_b   1.000
_cell.length_c   1.000
_cell.angle_alpha   90.00
_cell.angle_beta   90.00
_cell.angle_gamma   90.00
#
_symmetry.space_group_name_H-M   'P 1'
#
loop_
_entity.id
_entity.type
_entity.pdbx_description
1 polymer ?
#
loop_
_entity_poly.entity_id
_entity_poly.type
_entity_poly.pdbx_seq_one_letter_code
_entity_poly.pdbx_strand_id
1 'polypeptide(L)'
;MVYSKRSYDHTMVWLLVGALTIFQVCSAHNDLKVIDNRYTTASLSVDVSKGRQISPVFFGIFFEEINHAGAGGLWAELVSNRGFEAGGRYVPSAISPWGKIGDDEAIYVVTELSSCFKNNPVAVRMDVLCDQNTCPPGGVGLYNPGYWGMNIEEGKSYKVEFHVKSSGSLDGVISFVSDDGTQVLAFQRVKADAEKVKDWTKMEFTLKARGSYKKARLQFTTSQKGTIWLDQISAMPIDTYKGHGFRNDLMEMLLKLKPRFLRFPGGCYVEGNFLTNAFRWKETVGPWEDRPGHLGDVWNYWSDDGLGYLEYLQLAEDLDVEPVWVVNNGIGLKDQVDTSLIAPFVQEMLDSVEFARGSPNSTWGSLRANDIVEMVSYAPLFVNQNDRTWNPDAIFFNTYKVFGIASYWVQTFFKESSGATLLNIHFHNHSKPENTYVSAISWSDKLDQKNYITVKIVNYNNVTEKLKISFDGIDPNSVKLWKKTVLTSENLQDDNTFDNPTKVTMKRLVPVADGNGQVNDNNVYV
;
A
#
# COMPACT_ATOMS: atom_id res chain seq x y z
N MET A 1 -32.63 16.17 35.26
CA MET A 1 -33.29 15.32 34.24
C MET A 1 -33.08 15.96 32.89
N VAL A 2 -32.21 15.40 32.04
CA VAL A 2 -31.97 15.87 30.65
C VAL A 2 -31.95 14.64 29.75
N TYR A 3 -32.79 14.62 28.72
CA TYR A 3 -32.94 13.47 27.83
C TYR A 3 -31.89 13.48 26.72
N SER A 4 -30.83 12.67 26.87
CA SER A 4 -30.03 12.26 25.71
C SER A 4 -30.70 11.08 25.02
N LYS A 5 -31.69 11.36 24.16
CA LYS A 5 -32.27 10.41 23.21
C LYS A 5 -32.18 10.94 21.78
N ARG A 6 -30.95 10.97 21.26
CA ARG A 6 -30.72 10.80 19.82
C ARG A 6 -30.17 9.39 19.61
N SER A 7 -30.99 8.52 19.04
CA SER A 7 -30.48 7.29 18.43
C SER A 7 -29.70 7.72 17.18
N TYR A 8 -28.41 7.40 17.13
CA TYR A 8 -27.58 7.73 15.98
C TYR A 8 -27.72 6.63 14.93
N ASP A 9 -28.09 7.00 13.71
CA ASP A 9 -28.16 6.04 12.62
C ASP A 9 -26.75 5.76 12.07
N HIS A 10 -26.22 4.61 12.48
CA HIS A 10 -24.93 4.03 12.08
C HIS A 10 -25.05 3.09 10.86
N THR A 11 -26.18 3.04 10.13
CA THR A 11 -26.44 2.00 9.10
C THR A 11 -25.34 1.85 8.05
N MET A 12 -24.69 2.92 7.60
CA MET A 12 -23.53 2.82 6.68
C MET A 12 -22.30 2.19 7.32
N VAL A 13 -22.05 2.41 8.62
CA VAL A 13 -20.97 1.75 9.36
C VAL A 13 -21.31 0.28 9.57
N TRP A 14 -22.55 -0.05 9.93
CA TRP A 14 -23.01 -1.45 10.03
C TRP A 14 -22.99 -2.20 8.69
N LEU A 15 -23.15 -1.50 7.56
CA LEU A 15 -22.95 -2.07 6.22
C LEU A 15 -21.48 -2.34 5.90
N LEU A 16 -20.58 -1.40 6.19
CA LEU A 16 -19.14 -1.59 6.03
C LEU A 16 -18.64 -2.72 6.91
N VAL A 17 -18.95 -2.69 8.22
CA VAL A 17 -18.62 -3.75 9.17
C VAL A 17 -19.23 -5.08 8.71
N GLY A 18 -20.54 -5.13 8.43
CA GLY A 18 -21.23 -6.37 8.05
C GLY A 18 -20.71 -7.02 6.77
N ALA A 19 -20.28 -6.22 5.78
CA ALA A 19 -19.67 -6.72 4.55
C ALA A 19 -18.22 -7.18 4.73
N LEU A 20 -17.50 -6.64 5.72
CA LEU A 20 -16.11 -7.00 6.02
C LEU A 20 -16.02 -8.19 6.99
N THR A 21 -16.97 -8.35 7.90
CA THR A 21 -17.02 -9.50 8.85
C THR A 21 -17.24 -10.85 8.17
N ILE A 22 -17.69 -10.86 6.90
CA ILE A 22 -17.86 -12.08 6.07
C ILE A 22 -16.58 -12.93 6.04
N PHE A 23 -15.40 -12.31 6.13
CA PHE A 23 -14.10 -12.99 5.96
C PHE A 23 -13.31 -13.22 7.26
N GLN A 24 -13.93 -13.04 8.44
CA GLN A 24 -13.27 -13.28 9.74
C GLN A 24 -14.11 -13.97 10.81
N VAL A 25 -15.44 -14.05 10.68
CA VAL A 25 -16.30 -14.40 11.83
C VAL A 25 -16.81 -15.85 11.81
N CYS A 26 -16.54 -16.55 12.92
CA CYS A 26 -17.17 -17.79 13.40
C CYS A 26 -16.81 -19.14 12.73
N SER A 27 -15.67 -19.68 13.17
CA SER A 27 -15.51 -21.13 13.45
C SER A 27 -16.38 -21.60 14.63
N ALA A 28 -17.66 -21.22 14.69
CA ALA A 28 -18.62 -21.61 15.72
C ALA A 28 -20.08 -21.31 15.30
N HIS A 29 -20.91 -22.37 15.23
CA HIS A 29 -22.39 -22.46 15.26
C HIS A 29 -22.93 -23.51 14.26
N ASN A 30 -22.57 -24.78 14.49
CA ASN A 30 -23.30 -25.91 13.90
C ASN A 30 -24.52 -26.25 14.79
N ASP A 31 -25.67 -25.66 14.48
CA ASP A 31 -26.96 -26.13 15.00
C ASP A 31 -28.09 -25.83 14.00
N LEU A 32 -28.26 -26.72 13.03
CA LEU A 32 -29.22 -26.57 11.94
C LEU A 32 -30.65 -26.94 12.38
N LYS A 33 -31.50 -25.93 12.58
CA LYS A 33 -32.95 -26.10 12.50
C LYS A 33 -33.45 -25.78 11.09
N VAL A 34 -33.89 -26.82 10.38
CA VAL A 34 -34.62 -26.66 9.11
C VAL A 34 -35.97 -26.00 9.40
N ILE A 35 -36.22 -24.85 8.79
CA ILE A 35 -37.51 -24.15 8.81
C ILE A 35 -38.11 -24.18 7.40
N ASP A 36 -39.42 -24.39 7.32
CA ASP A 36 -40.16 -24.62 6.06
C ASP A 36 -40.17 -23.37 5.15
N ASN A 37 -40.09 -23.62 3.84
CA ASN A 37 -39.60 -22.65 2.88
C ASN A 37 -40.73 -21.82 2.25
N ARG A 38 -41.12 -20.73 2.93
CA ARG A 38 -41.99 -19.68 2.36
C ARG A 38 -41.16 -18.41 2.13
N TYR A 39 -40.80 -18.14 0.88
CA TYR A 39 -40.12 -16.90 0.47
C TYR A 39 -40.98 -15.65 0.71
N THR A 40 -40.95 -15.10 1.93
CA THR A 40 -41.59 -13.81 2.26
C THR A 40 -40.81 -12.68 1.59
N THR A 41 -41.39 -12.11 0.54
CA THR A 41 -40.77 -10.97 -0.17
C THR A 41 -40.87 -9.72 0.69
N ALA A 42 -39.79 -9.39 1.40
CA ALA A 42 -39.70 -8.15 2.14
C ALA A 42 -39.74 -6.96 1.17
N SER A 43 -40.50 -5.92 1.51
CA SER A 43 -40.65 -4.72 0.68
C SER A 43 -40.05 -3.52 1.39
N LEU A 44 -39.39 -2.64 0.66
CA LEU A 44 -38.87 -1.38 1.18
C LEU A 44 -39.09 -0.24 0.19
N SER A 45 -39.29 0.96 0.72
CA SER A 45 -39.26 2.19 -0.07
C SER A 45 -38.11 3.10 0.35
N VAL A 46 -37.59 3.86 -0.61
CA VAL A 46 -36.54 4.86 -0.44
C VAL A 46 -37.17 6.24 -0.62
N ASP A 47 -37.17 7.07 0.42
CA ASP A 47 -37.63 8.45 0.32
C ASP A 47 -36.54 9.31 -0.33
N VAL A 48 -36.73 9.69 -1.59
CA VAL A 48 -35.75 10.50 -2.32
C VAL A 48 -35.83 11.99 -1.96
N SER A 49 -36.89 12.41 -1.24
CA SER A 49 -37.12 13.80 -0.83
C SER A 49 -36.46 14.17 0.50
N LYS A 50 -35.99 13.17 1.28
CA LYS A 50 -35.35 13.39 2.58
C LYS A 50 -34.10 12.55 2.76
N GLY A 51 -33.02 13.20 3.16
CA GLY A 51 -31.79 12.52 3.50
C GLY A 51 -30.83 13.40 4.32
N ARG A 52 -29.70 12.80 4.70
CA ARG A 52 -28.59 13.43 5.43
C ARG A 52 -27.36 13.46 4.52
N GLN A 53 -26.71 14.61 4.41
CA GLN A 53 -25.45 14.73 3.67
C GLN A 53 -24.37 13.81 4.29
N ILE A 54 -23.71 13.02 3.46
CA ILE A 54 -22.50 12.25 3.81
C ILE A 54 -21.29 13.17 3.61
N SER A 55 -20.27 13.04 4.47
CA SER A 55 -19.01 13.78 4.37
C SER A 55 -18.43 13.74 2.93
N PRO A 56 -17.89 14.85 2.40
CA PRO A 56 -17.23 14.90 1.09
C PRO A 56 -15.97 14.02 1.02
N VAL A 57 -15.46 13.56 2.16
CA VAL A 57 -14.28 12.68 2.25
C VAL A 57 -14.55 11.39 3.06
N PHE A 58 -15.82 10.98 3.17
CA PHE A 58 -16.25 9.81 3.95
C PHE A 58 -15.44 8.54 3.68
N PHE A 59 -15.19 8.21 2.41
CA PHE A 59 -14.47 6.99 2.04
C PHE A 59 -12.99 7.27 1.69
N GLY A 60 -12.06 6.48 2.23
CA GLY A 60 -10.63 6.61 1.94
C GLY A 60 -9.79 5.39 2.36
N ILE A 61 -8.48 5.58 2.41
CA ILE A 61 -7.48 4.52 2.64
C ILE A 61 -6.60 4.81 3.85
N PHE A 62 -6.08 3.74 4.45
CA PHE A 62 -5.10 3.77 5.53
C PHE A 62 -3.82 3.06 5.07
N PHE A 63 -2.67 3.60 5.43
CA PHE A 63 -1.36 3.06 5.11
C PHE A 63 -0.45 3.13 6.34
N GLU A 64 0.22 2.02 6.62
CA GLU A 64 1.40 1.93 7.47
C GLU A 64 2.41 0.97 6.82
N GLU A 65 3.67 1.01 7.23
CA GLU A 65 4.71 0.11 6.72
C GLU A 65 4.59 -1.26 7.41
N ILE A 66 3.66 -2.08 6.92
CA ILE A 66 3.35 -3.45 7.35
C ILE A 66 3.38 -4.40 6.14
N ASN A 67 3.78 -5.66 6.31
CA ASN A 67 3.82 -6.66 5.22
C ASN A 67 4.60 -6.19 3.96
N HIS A 68 5.62 -5.34 4.12
CA HIS A 68 6.31 -4.63 3.03
C HIS A 68 5.39 -3.74 2.17
N ALA A 69 4.39 -3.08 2.76
CA ALA A 69 3.44 -2.22 2.05
C ALA A 69 4.10 -1.07 1.30
N GLY A 70 5.19 -0.49 1.82
CA GLY A 70 5.96 0.57 1.17
C GLY A 70 7.27 0.05 0.58
N ALA A 71 8.25 -0.23 1.43
CA ALA A 71 9.57 -0.75 1.08
C ALA A 71 9.49 -2.16 0.48
N GLY A 72 9.52 -2.26 -0.86
CA GLY A 72 9.28 -3.50 -1.62
C GLY A 72 7.82 -3.69 -2.06
N GLY A 73 6.93 -2.81 -1.60
CA GLY A 73 5.54 -2.66 -2.01
C GLY A 73 5.36 -1.43 -2.87
N LEU A 74 4.56 -0.46 -2.41
CA LEU A 74 4.16 0.72 -3.17
C LEU A 74 5.34 1.56 -3.68
N TRP A 75 6.46 1.60 -2.95
CA TRP A 75 7.69 2.25 -3.35
C TRP A 75 8.50 1.36 -4.29
N ALA A 76 8.88 1.87 -5.46
CA ALA A 76 9.46 1.07 -6.54
C ALA A 76 11.00 0.87 -6.45
N GLU A 77 11.58 1.05 -5.27
CA GLU A 77 12.96 0.60 -4.99
C GLU A 77 13.01 -0.92 -5.10
N LEU A 78 13.93 -1.43 -5.91
CA LEU A 78 14.11 -2.87 -6.10
C LEU A 78 15.12 -3.45 -5.09
N VAL A 79 16.06 -2.64 -4.61
CA VAL A 79 17.18 -3.10 -3.75
C VAL A 79 16.79 -3.02 -2.27
N SER A 80 16.67 -4.19 -1.64
CA SER A 80 16.42 -4.29 -0.19
C SER A 80 17.73 -4.13 0.58
N ASN A 81 17.72 -3.41 1.72
CA ASN A 81 18.91 -3.05 2.49
C ASN A 81 19.99 -2.33 1.64
N ARG A 82 19.59 -1.31 0.87
CA ARG A 82 20.45 -0.58 -0.09
C ARG A 82 21.64 0.17 0.53
N GLY A 83 21.53 0.58 1.81
CA GLY A 83 22.57 1.27 2.57
C GLY A 83 23.24 0.42 3.65
N PHE A 84 23.03 -0.90 3.66
CA PHE A 84 23.60 -1.86 4.64
C PHE A 84 23.23 -1.66 6.13
N GLU A 85 22.47 -0.62 6.48
CA GLU A 85 22.06 -0.28 7.86
C GLU A 85 21.02 -1.23 8.47
N ALA A 86 20.50 -2.25 7.77
CA ALA A 86 19.43 -3.11 8.32
C ALA A 86 19.83 -3.97 9.55
N GLY A 87 21.13 -4.10 9.85
CA GLY A 87 21.61 -4.64 11.12
C GLY A 87 21.82 -3.60 12.22
N GLY A 88 21.50 -2.33 11.97
CA GLY A 88 21.85 -1.19 12.81
C GLY A 88 23.25 -0.64 12.52
N ARG A 89 23.51 0.57 13.04
CA ARG A 89 24.70 1.39 12.75
C ARG A 89 25.97 0.97 13.52
N TYR A 90 26.17 -0.34 13.69
CA TYR A 90 27.34 -0.95 14.33
C TYR A 90 27.98 -1.98 13.39
N VAL A 91 29.24 -2.37 13.65
CA VAL A 91 29.99 -3.26 12.76
C VAL A 91 30.46 -4.56 13.45
N PRO A 92 30.35 -5.72 12.78
CA PRO A 92 29.73 -5.93 11.47
C PRO A 92 28.19 -5.78 11.53
N SER A 93 27.63 -4.97 10.63
CA SER A 93 26.18 -4.88 10.40
C SER A 93 25.70 -6.00 9.48
N ALA A 94 24.42 -6.34 9.59
CA ALA A 94 23.79 -7.41 8.83
C ALA A 94 23.49 -6.98 7.39
N ILE A 95 24.27 -7.49 6.43
CA ILE A 95 24.10 -7.21 5.01
C ILE A 95 22.89 -7.93 4.37
N SER A 96 22.09 -8.72 5.09
CA SER A 96 20.93 -9.42 4.52
C SER A 96 19.97 -8.43 3.83
N PRO A 97 19.43 -8.70 2.62
CA PRO A 97 19.52 -9.95 1.86
C PRO A 97 20.68 -10.03 0.84
N TRP A 98 21.71 -9.18 0.95
CA TRP A 98 22.88 -9.26 0.08
C TRP A 98 23.66 -10.58 0.29
N GLY A 99 24.10 -11.19 -0.81
CA GLY A 99 24.91 -12.40 -0.82
C GLY A 99 26.22 -12.23 -1.60
N LYS A 100 27.22 -13.05 -1.26
CA LYS A 100 28.55 -13.06 -1.89
C LYS A 100 28.54 -13.87 -3.20
N ILE A 101 29.29 -13.39 -4.20
CA ILE A 101 29.62 -14.14 -5.42
C ILE A 101 31.10 -14.51 -5.34
N GLY A 102 31.38 -15.81 -5.26
CA GLY A 102 32.73 -16.35 -5.04
C GLY A 102 32.90 -16.99 -3.66
N ASP A 103 33.92 -17.83 -3.51
CA ASP A 103 34.33 -18.48 -2.27
C ASP A 103 35.22 -17.57 -1.38
N ASP A 104 35.74 -18.10 -0.28
CA ASP A 104 36.59 -17.37 0.67
C ASP A 104 38.06 -17.24 0.22
N GLU A 105 38.50 -17.98 -0.80
CA GLU A 105 39.84 -17.82 -1.40
C GLU A 105 39.86 -16.67 -2.43
N ALA A 106 38.73 -16.45 -3.11
CA ALA A 106 38.59 -15.45 -4.16
C ALA A 106 38.10 -14.07 -3.66
N ILE A 107 37.30 -14.00 -2.60
CA ILE A 107 36.72 -12.74 -2.09
C ILE A 107 36.40 -12.76 -0.58
N TYR A 108 36.79 -11.70 0.13
CA TYR A 108 36.36 -11.41 1.50
C TYR A 108 35.40 -10.21 1.53
N VAL A 109 34.41 -10.22 2.41
CA VAL A 109 33.35 -9.18 2.53
C VAL A 109 33.13 -8.84 4.00
N VAL A 110 33.06 -7.55 4.33
CA VAL A 110 32.76 -7.04 5.68
C VAL A 110 32.10 -5.66 5.61
N THR A 111 31.40 -5.23 6.66
CA THR A 111 30.85 -3.87 6.80
C THR A 111 31.71 -3.00 7.71
N GLU A 112 31.88 -1.73 7.34
CA GLU A 112 32.75 -0.76 8.02
C GLU A 112 32.06 0.60 8.19
N LEU A 113 32.27 1.25 9.34
CA LEU A 113 31.84 2.64 9.60
C LEU A 113 32.71 3.61 8.78
N SER A 114 32.45 3.68 7.49
CA SER A 114 33.35 4.23 6.47
C SER A 114 32.66 5.03 5.38
N SER A 115 31.31 5.11 5.40
CA SER A 115 30.54 5.86 4.40
C SER A 115 30.87 7.36 4.38
N CYS A 116 30.50 8.01 3.28
CA CYS A 116 30.45 9.47 3.19
C CYS A 116 29.17 10.08 3.80
N PHE A 117 28.16 9.27 4.09
CA PHE A 117 26.91 9.73 4.72
C PHE A 117 27.06 9.74 6.24
N LYS A 118 26.53 10.79 6.88
CA LYS A 118 26.71 11.00 8.31
C LYS A 118 25.66 10.22 9.09
N ASN A 119 24.45 10.12 8.55
CA ASN A 119 23.35 9.41 9.20
C ASN A 119 23.39 7.91 8.89
N ASN A 120 23.91 7.54 7.72
CA ASN A 120 24.20 6.17 7.26
C ASN A 120 25.72 5.89 7.24
N PRO A 121 26.39 5.68 8.40
CA PRO A 121 27.84 5.49 8.45
C PRO A 121 28.32 4.13 7.89
N VAL A 122 27.48 3.11 7.80
CA VAL A 122 27.87 1.76 7.35
C VAL A 122 28.03 1.72 5.83
N ALA A 123 29.13 1.13 5.37
CA ALA A 123 29.31 0.75 3.97
C ALA A 123 29.87 -0.68 3.89
N VAL A 124 29.67 -1.38 2.76
CA VAL A 124 30.27 -2.70 2.54
C VAL A 124 31.63 -2.57 1.87
N ARG A 125 32.63 -3.27 2.42
CA ARG A 125 33.96 -3.46 1.82
C ARG A 125 34.06 -4.88 1.26
N MET A 126 34.55 -5.00 0.04
CA MET A 126 35.01 -6.25 -0.57
C MET A 126 36.51 -6.21 -0.84
N ASP A 127 37.23 -7.22 -0.37
CA ASP A 127 38.59 -7.51 -0.84
C ASP A 127 38.50 -8.58 -1.92
N VAL A 128 38.84 -8.21 -3.16
CA VAL A 128 38.99 -9.14 -4.26
C VAL A 128 40.39 -9.73 -4.17
N LEU A 129 40.45 -11.00 -3.80
CA LEU A 129 41.69 -11.73 -3.54
C LEU A 129 42.20 -12.44 -4.79
N CYS A 130 41.30 -12.84 -5.70
CA CYS A 130 41.63 -13.37 -7.02
C CYS A 130 42.04 -12.28 -8.03
N ASP A 131 42.52 -12.70 -9.19
CA ASP A 131 42.89 -11.86 -10.34
C ASP A 131 42.35 -12.42 -11.67
N GLN A 132 42.75 -11.84 -12.81
CA GLN A 132 42.27 -12.25 -14.14
C GLN A 132 42.57 -13.72 -14.52
N ASN A 133 43.49 -14.40 -13.82
CA ASN A 133 43.82 -15.81 -14.07
C ASN A 133 43.19 -16.77 -13.04
N THR A 134 42.74 -16.23 -11.90
CA THR A 134 42.30 -17.01 -10.73
C THR A 134 40.86 -16.76 -10.31
N CYS A 135 40.24 -15.65 -10.74
CA CYS A 135 38.82 -15.41 -10.51
C CYS A 135 37.95 -16.36 -11.37
N PRO A 136 36.78 -16.80 -10.87
CA PRO A 136 35.83 -17.57 -11.66
C PRO A 136 35.28 -16.77 -12.86
N PRO A 137 34.79 -17.44 -13.91
CA PRO A 137 34.12 -16.77 -15.03
C PRO A 137 32.95 -15.89 -14.56
N GLY A 138 32.94 -14.62 -14.98
CA GLY A 138 31.98 -13.61 -14.50
C GLY A 138 32.47 -12.78 -13.30
N GLY A 139 33.56 -13.19 -12.65
CA GLY A 139 34.17 -12.50 -11.52
C GLY A 139 33.53 -12.79 -10.17
N VAL A 140 33.97 -12.04 -9.16
CA VAL A 140 33.48 -12.10 -7.77
C VAL A 140 32.88 -10.76 -7.36
N GLY A 141 32.09 -10.75 -6.28
CA GLY A 141 31.45 -9.54 -5.78
C GLY A 141 30.22 -9.82 -4.93
N LEU A 142 29.15 -9.05 -5.15
CA LEU A 142 27.92 -9.06 -4.37
C LEU A 142 26.67 -9.10 -5.25
N TYR A 143 25.60 -9.74 -4.76
CA TYR A 143 24.26 -9.66 -5.33
C TYR A 143 23.23 -9.26 -4.28
N ASN A 144 22.16 -8.59 -4.71
CA ASN A 144 20.94 -8.36 -3.94
C ASN A 144 19.75 -8.97 -4.69
N PRO A 145 18.98 -9.90 -4.08
CA PRO A 145 17.79 -10.48 -4.70
C PRO A 145 16.59 -9.52 -4.71
N GLY A 146 16.70 -8.34 -4.09
CA GLY A 146 15.58 -7.45 -3.84
C GLY A 146 14.57 -8.06 -2.88
N TYR A 147 13.32 -7.64 -3.00
CA TYR A 147 12.20 -8.14 -2.21
C TYR A 147 11.68 -9.46 -2.79
N TRP A 148 12.43 -10.54 -2.55
CA TRP A 148 12.20 -11.91 -3.06
C TRP A 148 12.22 -12.05 -4.59
N GLY A 149 12.97 -11.16 -5.23
CA GLY A 149 13.13 -11.06 -6.67
C GLY A 149 12.94 -9.63 -7.17
N MET A 150 13.50 -9.34 -8.34
CA MET A 150 13.25 -8.12 -9.10
C MET A 150 12.50 -8.51 -10.39
N ASN A 151 11.39 -7.84 -10.70
CA ASN A 151 10.69 -8.06 -11.97
C ASN A 151 11.29 -7.16 -13.05
N ILE A 152 12.21 -7.73 -13.82
CA ILE A 152 12.85 -7.06 -14.95
C ILE A 152 12.08 -7.41 -16.22
N GLU A 153 11.75 -6.41 -17.02
CA GLU A 153 10.92 -6.55 -18.22
C GLU A 153 11.68 -6.06 -19.45
N GLU A 154 11.69 -6.84 -20.53
CA GLU A 154 12.38 -6.50 -21.77
C GLU A 154 11.94 -5.14 -22.33
N GLY A 155 12.92 -4.33 -22.74
CA GLY A 155 12.66 -3.01 -23.30
C GLY A 155 12.46 -1.90 -22.26
N LYS A 156 12.16 -2.22 -21.00
CA LYS A 156 12.15 -1.23 -19.91
C LYS A 156 13.55 -0.76 -19.54
N SER A 157 13.60 0.40 -18.89
CA SER A 157 14.82 1.05 -18.44
C SER A 157 14.76 1.34 -16.95
N TYR A 158 15.86 1.08 -16.25
CA TYR A 158 15.99 1.18 -14.81
C TYR A 158 17.14 2.12 -14.48
N LYS A 159 16.90 3.08 -13.58
CA LYS A 159 17.95 3.94 -13.03
C LYS A 159 18.67 3.14 -11.95
N VAL A 160 19.99 3.09 -12.00
CA VAL A 160 20.83 2.44 -10.98
C VAL A 160 21.86 3.44 -10.49
N GLU A 161 21.87 3.67 -9.18
CA GLU A 161 22.74 4.61 -8.50
C GLU A 161 23.50 3.90 -7.38
N PHE A 162 24.78 4.21 -7.19
CA PHE A 162 25.55 3.77 -6.03
C PHE A 162 26.73 4.68 -5.76
N HIS A 163 27.21 4.67 -4.52
CA HIS A 163 28.48 5.28 -4.15
C HIS A 163 29.57 4.21 -4.16
N VAL A 164 30.75 4.56 -4.67
CA VAL A 164 31.91 3.65 -4.73
C VAL A 164 33.20 4.36 -4.34
N LYS A 165 34.08 3.60 -3.71
CA LYS A 165 35.48 3.96 -3.44
C LYS A 165 36.36 2.72 -3.70
N SER A 166 37.61 2.91 -4.10
CA SER A 166 38.54 1.81 -4.42
C SER A 166 39.96 2.14 -3.97
N SER A 167 40.74 1.11 -3.63
CA SER A 167 42.18 1.23 -3.34
C SER A 167 43.04 1.40 -4.60
N GLY A 168 42.43 1.39 -5.79
CA GLY A 168 43.09 1.55 -7.08
C GLY A 168 42.09 1.97 -8.16
N SER A 169 42.38 1.70 -9.44
CA SER A 169 41.39 1.84 -10.50
C SER A 169 40.22 0.88 -10.28
N LEU A 170 39.08 1.19 -10.89
CA LEU A 170 37.87 0.37 -10.86
C LEU A 170 37.61 -0.20 -12.26
N ASP A 171 37.41 -1.51 -12.37
CA ASP A 171 36.87 -2.18 -13.55
C ASP A 171 35.90 -3.29 -13.13
N GLY A 172 34.63 -2.95 -12.99
CA GLY A 172 33.56 -3.87 -12.56
C GLY A 172 32.37 -3.86 -13.53
N VAL A 173 31.35 -4.67 -13.23
CA VAL A 173 30.10 -4.74 -13.97
C VAL A 173 28.94 -4.70 -12.99
N ILE A 174 28.05 -3.71 -13.14
CA ILE A 174 26.74 -3.68 -12.48
C ILE A 174 25.72 -4.28 -13.44
N SER A 175 24.90 -5.21 -12.98
CA SER A 175 24.00 -5.99 -13.87
C SER A 175 22.76 -6.53 -13.18
N PHE A 176 21.66 -6.60 -13.94
CA PHE A 176 20.52 -7.46 -13.60
C PHE A 176 20.71 -8.82 -14.26
N VAL A 177 20.54 -9.87 -13.47
CA VAL A 177 20.65 -11.28 -13.91
C VAL A 177 19.51 -12.12 -13.34
N SER A 178 19.30 -13.34 -13.83
CA SER A 178 18.42 -14.33 -13.19
C SER A 178 18.85 -14.67 -11.76
N ASP A 179 17.99 -15.30 -10.96
CA ASP A 179 18.29 -15.67 -9.56
C ASP A 179 19.52 -16.59 -9.43
N ASP A 180 19.68 -17.54 -10.36
CA ASP A 180 20.87 -18.39 -10.51
C ASP A 180 22.12 -17.66 -11.06
N GLY A 181 21.96 -16.44 -11.59
CA GLY A 181 23.01 -15.64 -12.20
C GLY A 181 23.41 -16.01 -13.64
N THR A 182 22.74 -16.98 -14.28
CA THR A 182 23.17 -17.50 -15.61
C THR A 182 22.72 -16.64 -16.79
N GLN A 183 21.57 -15.96 -16.70
CA GLN A 183 21.02 -15.10 -17.75
C GLN A 183 21.28 -13.62 -17.42
N VAL A 184 22.03 -12.92 -18.27
CA VAL A 184 22.21 -11.45 -18.16
C VAL A 184 21.06 -10.72 -18.86
N LEU A 185 20.35 -9.88 -18.11
CA LEU A 185 19.14 -9.16 -18.56
C LEU A 185 19.48 -7.72 -18.95
N ALA A 186 20.31 -7.06 -18.15
CA ALA A 186 20.93 -5.76 -18.46
C ALA A 186 22.28 -5.66 -17.75
N PHE A 187 23.23 -4.90 -18.31
CA PHE A 187 24.50 -4.63 -17.63
C PHE A 187 25.10 -3.30 -18.09
N GLN A 188 25.95 -2.72 -17.23
CA GLN A 188 26.84 -1.62 -17.54
C GLN A 188 28.22 -1.94 -16.96
N ARG A 189 29.28 -1.73 -17.77
CA ARG A 189 30.66 -1.85 -17.29
C ARG A 189 31.07 -0.53 -16.63
N VAL A 190 31.55 -0.63 -15.40
CA VAL A 190 31.89 0.50 -14.52
C VAL A 190 33.41 0.63 -14.51
N LYS A 191 33.93 1.67 -15.16
CA LYS A 191 35.37 1.96 -15.22
C LYS A 191 35.68 3.34 -14.64
N ALA A 192 36.72 3.43 -13.84
CA ALA A 192 37.27 4.69 -13.34
C ALA A 192 38.77 4.54 -13.01
N ASP A 193 39.55 5.59 -13.28
CA ASP A 193 40.95 5.67 -12.85
C ASP A 193 41.05 5.89 -11.33
N ALA A 194 42.15 5.45 -10.72
CA ALA A 194 42.31 5.44 -9.27
C ALA A 194 42.05 6.81 -8.61
N GLU A 195 42.55 7.89 -9.22
CA GLU A 195 42.37 9.26 -8.73
C GLU A 195 40.89 9.71 -8.69
N LYS A 196 40.03 9.11 -9.53
CA LYS A 196 38.58 9.39 -9.52
C LYS A 196 37.83 8.65 -8.40
N VAL A 197 38.34 7.52 -7.90
CA VAL A 197 37.63 6.66 -6.92
C VAL A 197 38.40 6.42 -5.62
N LYS A 198 39.50 7.14 -5.38
CA LYS A 198 40.20 7.18 -4.07
C LYS A 198 39.29 7.65 -2.93
N ASP A 199 38.33 8.51 -3.27
CA ASP A 199 37.31 9.09 -2.40
C ASP A 199 35.92 8.68 -2.90
N TRP A 200 34.93 8.73 -2.00
CA TRP A 200 33.56 8.32 -2.29
C TRP A 200 32.96 9.09 -3.46
N THR A 201 32.55 8.34 -4.49
CA THR A 201 32.09 8.89 -5.77
C THR A 201 30.75 8.28 -6.15
N LYS A 202 29.75 9.13 -6.40
CA LYS A 202 28.45 8.70 -6.93
C LYS A 202 28.60 8.24 -8.39
N MET A 203 28.05 7.08 -8.68
CA MET A 203 27.92 6.51 -10.02
C MET A 203 26.42 6.40 -10.34
N GLU A 204 26.01 6.83 -11.53
CA GLU A 204 24.64 6.77 -12.01
C GLU A 204 24.61 6.19 -13.42
N PHE A 205 23.73 5.21 -13.66
CA PHE A 205 23.56 4.57 -14.97
C PHE A 205 22.09 4.29 -15.27
N THR A 206 21.73 4.26 -16.56
CA THR A 206 20.44 3.72 -17.03
C THR A 206 20.66 2.34 -17.63
N LEU A 207 20.17 1.29 -16.98
CA LEU A 207 20.18 -0.07 -17.49
C LEU A 207 18.91 -0.34 -18.31
N LYS A 208 19.04 -0.54 -19.62
CA LYS A 208 17.94 -1.02 -20.47
C LYS A 208 17.95 -2.54 -20.58
N ALA A 209 16.84 -3.16 -20.23
CA ALA A 209 16.66 -4.61 -20.24
C ALA A 209 16.50 -5.19 -21.66
N ARG A 210 17.12 -6.35 -21.88
CA ARG A 210 17.18 -7.11 -23.13
C ARG A 210 16.47 -8.47 -23.05
N GLY A 211 15.70 -8.69 -21.98
CA GLY A 211 14.93 -9.90 -21.72
C GLY A 211 14.17 -9.75 -20.40
N SER A 212 13.07 -10.48 -20.25
CA SER A 212 12.21 -10.42 -19.07
C SER A 212 12.51 -11.56 -18.08
N TYR A 213 12.59 -11.25 -16.78
CA TYR A 213 12.73 -12.24 -15.71
C TYR A 213 12.09 -11.73 -14.40
N LYS A 214 11.24 -12.55 -13.76
CA LYS A 214 10.37 -12.16 -12.63
C LYS A 214 11.04 -12.19 -11.25
N LYS A 215 12.13 -12.93 -11.15
CA LYS A 215 12.94 -13.13 -9.94
C LYS A 215 14.41 -12.76 -10.19
N ALA A 216 14.64 -11.68 -10.91
CA ALA A 216 16.00 -11.23 -11.18
C ALA A 216 16.66 -10.75 -9.88
N ARG A 217 17.99 -10.62 -9.91
CA ARG A 217 18.80 -10.01 -8.86
C ARG A 217 19.69 -8.94 -9.48
N LEU A 218 19.99 -7.89 -8.71
CA LEU A 218 21.05 -6.95 -9.05
C LEU A 218 22.37 -7.55 -8.56
N GLN A 219 23.45 -7.44 -9.33
CA GLN A 219 24.79 -7.83 -8.89
C GLN A 219 25.87 -6.88 -9.39
N PHE A 220 26.88 -6.65 -8.55
CA PHE A 220 28.14 -6.02 -8.91
C PHE A 220 29.25 -7.07 -8.86
N THR A 221 29.96 -7.29 -9.96
CA THR A 221 31.14 -8.18 -10.00
C THR A 221 32.37 -7.54 -10.63
N THR A 222 33.54 -8.09 -10.31
CA THR A 222 34.82 -7.73 -10.93
C THR A 222 35.77 -8.94 -10.97
N SER A 223 36.83 -8.84 -11.79
CA SER A 223 37.98 -9.76 -11.81
C SER A 223 39.29 -9.00 -11.54
N GLN A 224 39.21 -7.78 -11.00
CA GLN A 224 40.36 -6.96 -10.65
C GLN A 224 40.68 -7.10 -9.16
N LYS A 225 41.86 -7.62 -8.85
CA LYS A 225 42.41 -7.73 -7.49
C LYS A 225 42.53 -6.34 -6.83
N GLY A 226 42.11 -6.22 -5.58
CA GLY A 226 42.12 -4.97 -4.82
C GLY A 226 40.93 -4.85 -3.87
N THR A 227 40.81 -3.70 -3.21
CA THR A 227 39.73 -3.43 -2.26
C THR A 227 38.77 -2.39 -2.81
N ILE A 228 37.47 -2.68 -2.77
CA ILE A 228 36.38 -1.80 -3.22
C ILE A 228 35.40 -1.63 -2.06
N TRP A 229 34.93 -0.41 -1.83
CA TRP A 229 33.80 -0.11 -0.95
C TRP A 229 32.60 0.31 -1.80
N LEU A 230 31.41 -0.15 -1.42
CA LEU A 230 30.13 0.23 -2.03
C LEU A 230 29.15 0.69 -0.95
N ASP A 231 28.31 1.66 -1.27
CA ASP A 231 27.24 2.15 -0.39
C ASP A 231 26.07 2.76 -1.19
N GLN A 232 24.91 2.87 -0.56
CA GLN A 232 23.67 3.47 -1.07
C GLN A 232 23.34 3.02 -2.50
N ILE A 233 23.14 1.71 -2.66
CA ILE A 233 22.94 1.06 -3.97
C ILE A 233 21.44 0.98 -4.28
N SER A 234 20.91 1.93 -5.04
CA SER A 234 19.51 1.98 -5.48
C SER A 234 19.34 1.42 -6.89
N ALA A 235 18.20 0.79 -7.16
CA ALA A 235 17.75 0.49 -8.50
C ALA A 235 16.23 0.65 -8.64
N MET A 236 15.78 1.65 -9.41
CA MET A 236 14.35 1.94 -9.63
C MET A 236 13.97 1.86 -11.11
N PRO A 237 12.75 1.40 -11.48
CA PRO A 237 12.21 1.59 -12.81
C PRO A 237 12.10 3.09 -13.14
N ILE A 238 12.41 3.47 -14.39
CA ILE A 238 12.24 4.87 -14.83
C ILE A 238 10.76 5.18 -15.12
N ASP A 239 9.97 4.15 -15.47
CA ASP A 239 8.54 4.25 -15.78
C ASP A 239 7.63 4.22 -14.53
N THR A 240 8.07 4.72 -13.37
CA THR A 240 7.22 4.81 -12.15
C THR A 240 6.01 5.72 -12.38
N TYR A 241 4.97 5.58 -11.53
CA TYR A 241 3.73 6.36 -11.67
C TYR A 241 4.04 7.86 -11.65
N LYS A 242 3.73 8.54 -12.76
CA LYS A 242 4.12 9.94 -13.09
C LYS A 242 5.62 10.27 -12.99
N GLY A 243 6.50 9.29 -12.73
CA GLY A 243 7.91 9.49 -12.38
C GLY A 243 8.15 9.76 -10.88
N HIS A 244 7.13 9.61 -10.02
CA HIS A 244 7.19 9.95 -8.59
C HIS A 244 7.67 8.79 -7.68
N GLY A 245 8.22 7.71 -8.25
CA GLY A 245 8.79 6.60 -7.48
C GLY A 245 7.81 5.48 -7.09
N PHE A 246 6.50 5.64 -7.30
CA PHE A 246 5.51 4.58 -6.98
C PHE A 246 5.37 3.52 -8.08
N ARG A 247 5.02 2.29 -7.67
CA ARG A 247 4.64 1.20 -8.59
C ARG A 247 3.28 1.45 -9.25
N ASN A 248 3.25 1.39 -10.59
CA ASN A 248 2.02 1.59 -11.37
C ASN A 248 0.92 0.58 -11.04
N ASP A 249 1.24 -0.71 -10.84
CA ASP A 249 0.26 -1.76 -10.63
C ASP A 249 -0.48 -1.62 -9.29
N LEU A 250 0.23 -1.16 -8.25
CA LEU A 250 -0.34 -0.83 -6.95
C LEU A 250 -1.09 0.52 -6.98
N MET A 251 -0.53 1.56 -7.63
CA MET A 251 -1.21 2.85 -7.82
C MET A 251 -2.53 2.72 -8.59
N GLU A 252 -2.55 1.89 -9.64
CA GLU A 252 -3.76 1.57 -10.39
C GLU A 252 -4.87 1.00 -9.50
N MET A 253 -4.54 0.22 -8.46
CA MET A 253 -5.52 -0.31 -7.53
C MET A 253 -6.00 0.73 -6.50
N LEU A 254 -5.13 1.62 -6.03
CA LEU A 254 -5.53 2.75 -5.19
C LEU A 254 -6.49 3.69 -5.94
N LEU A 255 -6.19 4.01 -7.20
CA LEU A 255 -7.08 4.82 -8.06
C LEU A 255 -8.45 4.17 -8.28
N LYS A 256 -8.50 2.83 -8.43
CA LYS A 256 -9.76 2.07 -8.61
C LYS A 256 -10.68 2.10 -7.37
N LEU A 257 -10.14 2.38 -6.18
CA LEU A 257 -10.93 2.58 -4.96
C LEU A 257 -11.65 3.94 -4.91
N LYS A 258 -11.17 4.95 -5.65
CA LYS A 258 -11.49 6.39 -5.46
C LYS A 258 -11.52 6.80 -3.97
N PRO A 259 -10.40 6.70 -3.23
CA PRO A 259 -10.32 7.29 -1.90
C PRO A 259 -10.56 8.81 -1.97
N ARG A 260 -10.89 9.41 -0.83
CA ARG A 260 -10.97 10.86 -0.62
C ARG A 260 -10.08 11.38 0.50
N PHE A 261 -9.51 10.48 1.30
CA PHE A 261 -8.43 10.75 2.23
C PHE A 261 -7.42 9.60 2.23
N LEU A 262 -6.19 9.89 2.66
CA LEU A 262 -5.14 8.91 2.96
C LEU A 262 -4.68 9.13 4.41
N ARG A 263 -4.85 8.14 5.28
CA ARG A 263 -4.29 8.14 6.64
C ARG A 263 -2.93 7.47 6.66
N PHE A 264 -1.88 8.22 6.98
CA PHE A 264 -0.47 7.78 6.93
C PHE A 264 0.37 8.44 8.05
N PRO A 265 1.52 7.86 8.41
CA PRO A 265 2.08 6.57 8.02
C PRO A 265 1.69 5.55 9.09
N GLY A 266 0.40 5.48 9.41
CA GLY A 266 -0.11 5.41 10.79
C GLY A 266 0.00 4.05 11.48
N GLY A 267 -0.98 3.75 12.34
CA GLY A 267 -0.99 2.51 13.10
C GLY A 267 0.26 2.36 13.98
N CYS A 268 0.65 1.11 14.21
CA CYS A 268 1.70 0.78 15.16
C CYS A 268 3.10 1.20 14.65
N TYR A 269 3.28 1.39 13.34
CA TYR A 269 4.53 1.87 12.75
C TYR A 269 4.92 3.29 13.22
N VAL A 270 3.94 4.17 13.48
CA VAL A 270 4.21 5.50 14.11
C VAL A 270 4.65 5.37 15.56
N GLU A 271 4.16 4.36 16.26
CA GLU A 271 4.38 4.17 17.70
C GLU A 271 5.72 3.48 17.97
N GLY A 272 6.07 2.48 17.17
CA GLY A 272 7.15 1.53 17.46
C GLY A 272 6.77 0.60 18.62
N ASN A 273 7.45 -0.54 18.72
CA ASN A 273 7.40 -1.38 19.90
C ASN A 273 8.12 -0.68 21.07
N PHE A 274 9.17 0.08 20.76
CA PHE A 274 9.81 1.07 21.64
C PHE A 274 10.01 2.41 20.92
N LEU A 275 9.99 3.52 21.65
CA LEU A 275 10.15 4.88 21.10
C LEU A 275 11.49 5.12 20.38
N THR A 276 12.52 4.32 20.64
CA THR A 276 13.78 4.35 19.86
C THR A 276 13.60 3.95 18.40
N ASN A 277 12.52 3.23 18.09
CA ASN A 277 12.19 2.65 16.79
C ASN A 277 10.90 3.26 16.19
N ALA A 278 10.34 4.30 16.82
CA ALA A 278 9.17 5.03 16.33
C ALA A 278 9.51 5.91 15.10
N PHE A 279 8.63 5.95 14.10
CA PHE A 279 8.81 6.75 12.88
C PHE A 279 9.19 8.22 13.15
N ARG A 280 10.33 8.67 12.59
CA ARG A 280 10.85 10.05 12.75
C ARG A 280 10.77 10.82 11.45
N TRP A 281 9.65 11.53 11.22
CA TRP A 281 9.38 12.22 9.94
C TRP A 281 10.50 13.16 9.43
N LYS A 282 11.23 13.81 10.35
CA LYS A 282 12.39 14.67 10.01
C LYS A 282 13.59 13.91 9.46
N GLU A 283 13.71 12.64 9.80
CA GLU A 283 14.73 11.71 9.31
C GLU A 283 14.30 11.08 7.97
N THR A 284 13.02 11.21 7.57
CA THR A 284 12.47 10.67 6.32
C THR A 284 12.30 11.72 5.21
N VAL A 285 13.02 12.84 5.29
CA VAL A 285 12.99 13.92 4.28
C VAL A 285 14.39 14.34 3.86
N GLY A 286 14.50 14.94 2.67
CA GLY A 286 15.79 15.25 2.05
C GLY A 286 16.33 14.09 1.19
N PRO A 287 17.62 14.14 0.80
CA PRO A 287 18.27 13.11 -0.01
C PRO A 287 18.14 11.73 0.64
N TRP A 288 17.68 10.73 -0.12
CA TRP A 288 17.40 9.41 0.43
C TRP A 288 18.69 8.71 0.90
N GLU A 289 19.83 9.06 0.30
CA GLU A 289 21.14 8.50 0.65
C GLU A 289 21.66 8.91 2.05
N ASP A 290 21.10 9.94 2.69
CA ASP A 290 21.40 10.34 4.09
C ASP A 290 20.17 10.24 5.02
N ARG A 291 19.10 9.56 4.58
CA ARG A 291 17.99 9.15 5.47
C ARG A 291 18.44 7.91 6.25
N PRO A 292 18.43 7.91 7.60
CA PRO A 292 19.01 6.83 8.39
C PRO A 292 18.27 5.49 8.33
N GLY A 293 16.99 5.49 7.96
CA GLY A 293 16.10 4.36 8.19
C GLY A 293 15.89 4.03 9.67
N HIS A 294 15.05 3.03 9.94
CA HIS A 294 14.87 2.46 11.27
C HIS A 294 14.34 1.02 11.21
N LEU A 295 14.51 0.29 12.31
CA LEU A 295 13.88 -1.01 12.49
C LEU A 295 12.39 -0.79 12.80
N GLY A 296 11.49 -1.21 11.91
CA GLY A 296 10.05 -1.29 12.16
C GLY A 296 9.75 -2.44 13.13
N ASP A 297 10.15 -2.30 14.39
CA ASP A 297 10.22 -3.37 15.40
C ASP A 297 8.87 -3.93 15.87
N VAL A 298 7.74 -3.36 15.42
CA VAL A 298 6.41 -3.98 15.49
C VAL A 298 6.25 -5.08 14.44
N TRP A 299 6.71 -4.81 13.21
CA TRP A 299 6.55 -5.66 12.04
C TRP A 299 7.82 -6.44 11.66
N ASN A 300 8.91 -6.22 12.40
CA ASN A 300 10.15 -7.00 12.40
C ASN A 300 10.95 -6.97 11.07
N TYR A 301 10.92 -5.83 10.35
CA TYR A 301 11.83 -5.56 9.23
C TYR A 301 12.35 -4.12 9.25
N TRP A 302 13.40 -3.85 8.48
CA TRP A 302 14.02 -2.53 8.38
C TRP A 302 13.32 -1.67 7.32
N SER A 303 12.92 -0.46 7.70
CA SER A 303 12.56 0.61 6.76
C SER A 303 13.82 1.41 6.43
N ASP A 304 14.08 1.65 5.15
CA ASP A 304 15.10 2.59 4.70
C ASP A 304 14.58 4.03 4.57
N ASP A 305 13.31 4.24 4.93
CA ASP A 305 12.58 5.51 4.87
C ASP A 305 12.64 6.23 3.50
N GLY A 306 12.83 5.45 2.43
CA GLY A 306 12.69 5.92 1.04
C GLY A 306 11.26 6.36 0.71
N LEU A 307 10.25 5.68 1.27
CA LEU A 307 8.87 6.15 1.32
C LEU A 307 8.69 7.05 2.55
N GLY A 308 9.22 8.26 2.48
CA GLY A 308 9.24 9.23 3.56
C GLY A 308 8.05 10.19 3.55
N TYR A 309 8.08 11.18 4.45
CA TYR A 309 6.95 12.10 4.66
C TYR A 309 6.58 12.88 3.38
N LEU A 310 7.57 13.32 2.62
CA LEU A 310 7.36 14.01 1.34
C LEU A 310 6.72 13.10 0.30
N GLU A 311 7.17 11.84 0.22
CA GLU A 311 6.64 10.87 -0.73
C GLU A 311 5.18 10.49 -0.40
N TYR A 312 4.80 10.36 0.87
CA TYR A 312 3.40 10.18 1.25
C TYR A 312 2.49 11.38 0.89
N LEU A 313 3.02 12.60 0.92
CA LEU A 313 2.29 13.80 0.51
C LEU A 313 2.11 13.84 -1.02
N GLN A 314 3.16 13.46 -1.76
CA GLN A 314 3.07 13.31 -3.23
C GLN A 314 2.07 12.20 -3.62
N LEU A 315 1.98 11.12 -2.82
CA LEU A 315 0.98 10.07 -2.97
C LEU A 315 -0.45 10.58 -2.74
N ALA A 316 -0.66 11.48 -1.76
CA ALA A 316 -1.96 12.09 -1.52
C ALA A 316 -2.41 13.00 -2.68
N GLU A 317 -1.50 13.83 -3.20
CA GLU A 317 -1.73 14.63 -4.43
C GLU A 317 -2.00 13.73 -5.64
N ASP A 318 -1.25 12.62 -5.77
CA ASP A 318 -1.35 11.69 -6.90
C ASP A 318 -2.67 10.93 -6.99
N LEU A 319 -3.42 10.87 -5.88
CA LEU A 319 -4.71 10.21 -5.74
C LEU A 319 -5.91 11.19 -5.65
N ASP A 320 -5.68 12.51 -5.64
CA ASP A 320 -6.69 13.56 -5.36
C ASP A 320 -7.38 13.37 -3.98
N VAL A 321 -6.58 13.22 -2.91
CA VAL A 321 -7.09 12.95 -1.55
C VAL A 321 -6.53 13.85 -0.46
N GLU A 322 -7.32 14.07 0.58
CA GLU A 322 -6.89 14.82 1.77
C GLU A 322 -5.86 14.02 2.61
N PRO A 323 -4.70 14.60 2.96
CA PRO A 323 -3.71 13.93 3.79
C PRO A 323 -4.10 13.94 5.28
N VAL A 324 -4.31 12.75 5.86
CA VAL A 324 -4.58 12.55 7.30
C VAL A 324 -3.31 12.06 7.97
N TRP A 325 -2.47 13.05 8.32
CA TRP A 325 -1.19 12.84 8.97
C TRP A 325 -1.33 12.31 10.40
N VAL A 326 -0.55 11.27 10.74
CA VAL A 326 -0.52 10.63 12.06
C VAL A 326 0.83 10.87 12.72
N VAL A 327 0.82 11.47 13.92
CA VAL A 327 2.00 11.85 14.70
C VAL A 327 2.21 10.95 15.90
N ASN A 328 3.46 10.61 16.21
CA ASN A 328 3.82 9.98 17.49
C ASN A 328 3.60 10.98 18.64
N ASN A 329 2.96 10.54 19.73
CA ASN A 329 2.60 11.40 20.86
C ASN A 329 3.40 11.13 22.14
N GLY A 330 4.61 10.58 22.02
CA GLY A 330 5.44 10.19 23.15
C GLY A 330 5.08 8.82 23.73
N ILE A 331 4.49 7.94 22.92
CA ILE A 331 4.10 6.58 23.26
C ILE A 331 4.63 5.61 22.18
N GLY A 332 5.18 4.48 22.63
CA GLY A 332 5.33 3.25 21.87
C GLY A 332 4.53 2.12 22.52
N LEU A 333 4.44 0.95 21.90
CA LEU A 333 3.60 -0.15 22.41
C LEU A 333 4.09 -0.72 23.76
N LYS A 334 5.33 -0.45 24.18
CA LYS A 334 5.94 -0.94 25.43
C LYS A 334 6.56 0.15 26.31
N ASP A 335 6.69 1.38 25.83
CA ASP A 335 7.27 2.50 26.56
C ASP A 335 6.53 3.82 26.28
N GLN A 336 6.76 4.82 27.12
CA GLN A 336 6.19 6.15 26.98
C GLN A 336 7.08 7.16 27.67
N VAL A 337 7.06 8.43 27.23
CA VAL A 337 7.75 9.51 27.93
C VAL A 337 7.00 9.93 29.18
N ASP A 338 7.74 10.43 30.16
CA ASP A 338 7.14 11.15 31.29
C ASP A 338 6.45 12.43 30.77
N THR A 339 5.27 12.76 31.30
CA THR A 339 4.48 13.91 30.83
C THR A 339 5.17 15.25 31.08
N SER A 340 6.13 15.32 32.02
CA SER A 340 7.02 16.48 32.21
C SER A 340 8.01 16.68 31.07
N LEU A 341 8.27 15.65 30.25
CA LEU A 341 9.18 15.65 29.11
C LEU A 341 8.46 15.66 27.75
N ILE A 342 7.14 15.93 27.72
CA ILE A 342 6.34 15.89 26.49
C ILE A 342 6.65 17.04 25.50
N ALA A 343 7.31 18.11 25.96
CA ALA A 343 7.49 19.34 25.19
C ALA A 343 8.16 19.16 23.80
N PRO A 344 9.19 18.32 23.61
CA PRO A 344 9.75 18.05 22.27
C PRO A 344 8.76 17.34 21.34
N PHE A 345 7.92 16.44 21.87
CA PHE A 345 6.88 15.76 21.09
C PHE A 345 5.77 16.73 20.70
N VAL A 346 5.39 17.66 21.58
CA VAL A 346 4.50 18.77 21.22
C VAL A 346 5.13 19.65 20.14
N GLN A 347 6.44 19.88 20.16
CA GLN A 347 7.12 20.60 19.07
C GLN A 347 7.12 19.81 17.74
N GLU A 348 7.34 18.49 17.76
CA GLU A 348 7.21 17.65 16.54
C GLU A 348 5.79 17.67 15.95
N MET A 349 4.76 17.66 16.82
CA MET A 349 3.38 17.87 16.39
C MET A 349 3.19 19.26 15.79
N LEU A 350 3.69 20.32 16.44
CA LEU A 350 3.50 21.69 15.98
C LEU A 350 4.28 22.00 14.69
N ASP A 351 5.47 21.44 14.49
CA ASP A 351 6.25 21.59 13.25
C ASP A 351 5.53 20.90 12.08
N SER A 352 5.06 19.66 12.27
CA SER A 352 4.33 18.92 11.23
C SER A 352 2.88 19.41 11.03
N VAL A 353 2.28 20.05 12.04
CA VAL A 353 1.01 20.80 11.88
C VAL A 353 1.24 22.17 11.24
N GLU A 354 2.39 22.83 11.41
CA GLU A 354 2.71 24.01 10.60
C GLU A 354 2.85 23.60 9.13
N PHE A 355 3.57 22.50 8.85
CA PHE A 355 3.67 21.89 7.51
C PHE A 355 2.29 21.66 6.89
N ALA A 356 1.38 21.04 7.64
CA ALA A 356 0.06 20.74 7.13
C ALA A 356 -0.92 21.94 7.14
N ARG A 357 -0.67 23.05 7.88
CA ARG A 357 -1.74 24.05 8.21
C ARG A 357 -1.35 25.55 8.35
N GLY A 358 -0.09 25.96 8.19
CA GLY A 358 0.41 27.32 8.52
C GLY A 358 0.02 28.47 7.54
N SER A 359 0.92 29.41 7.25
CA SER A 359 0.75 30.39 6.15
C SER A 359 1.64 30.03 4.94
N PRO A 360 1.23 30.25 3.68
CA PRO A 360 2.12 30.08 2.52
C PRO A 360 3.39 30.96 2.54
N ASN A 361 3.45 31.92 3.46
CA ASN A 361 4.63 32.75 3.74
C ASN A 361 5.18 32.55 5.18
N SER A 362 4.74 31.53 5.91
CA SER A 362 5.46 31.02 7.11
C SER A 362 6.34 29.83 6.70
N THR A 363 7.25 29.42 7.58
CA THR A 363 8.31 28.43 7.31
C THR A 363 7.81 27.16 6.64
N TRP A 364 6.61 26.70 7.03
CA TRP A 364 6.08 25.41 6.60
C TRP A 364 4.67 25.48 5.96
N GLY A 365 4.03 26.64 5.95
CA GLY A 365 2.58 26.72 6.06
C GLY A 365 1.71 26.77 4.80
N SER A 366 2.15 26.24 3.66
CA SER A 366 1.44 26.42 2.39
C SER A 366 0.12 25.63 2.21
N LEU A 367 -0.30 24.80 3.18
CA LEU A 367 -1.39 23.80 3.08
C LEU A 367 -2.41 23.91 4.25
N ARG A 368 -3.57 23.20 4.25
CA ARG A 368 -4.59 23.18 5.36
C ARG A 368 -5.74 22.12 5.26
N ALA A 369 -6.12 21.44 6.37
CA ALA A 369 -7.37 20.63 6.61
C ALA A 369 -8.23 21.20 7.80
N ASN A 370 -9.44 20.75 8.26
CA ASN A 370 -10.02 19.49 8.90
C ASN A 370 -11.49 19.83 9.39
N ASP A 371 -12.41 19.03 9.99
CA ASP A 371 -12.85 17.59 10.13
C ASP A 371 -14.19 17.54 10.95
N ILE A 372 -15.19 16.67 10.64
CA ILE A 372 -16.18 16.12 11.63
C ILE A 372 -16.64 14.66 11.29
N VAL A 373 -16.17 13.63 12.03
CA VAL A 373 -16.46 12.18 11.78
C VAL A 373 -16.42 11.89 10.28
N GLU A 374 -15.33 12.35 9.70
CA GLU A 374 -15.30 12.78 8.32
C GLU A 374 -14.99 11.61 7.37
N MET A 375 -14.51 10.48 7.89
CA MET A 375 -13.59 9.56 7.19
C MET A 375 -13.69 8.11 7.74
N VAL A 376 -13.64 7.10 6.86
CA VAL A 376 -13.49 5.66 7.17
C VAL A 376 -12.66 4.93 6.11
N SER A 377 -11.81 3.99 6.54
CA SER A 377 -10.84 3.25 5.71
C SER A 377 -10.64 1.81 6.20
N TYR A 378 -10.35 0.88 5.29
CA TYR A 378 -9.92 -0.49 5.61
C TYR A 378 -8.44 -0.56 6.03
N ALA A 379 -8.08 -1.55 6.86
CA ALA A 379 -6.70 -1.83 7.29
C ALA A 379 -6.49 -3.33 7.59
N PRO A 380 -5.32 -3.92 7.28
CA PRO A 380 -4.24 -3.37 6.46
C PRO A 380 -4.59 -3.30 4.97
N LEU A 381 -3.94 -2.39 4.24
CA LEU A 381 -4.25 -2.16 2.82
C LEU A 381 -3.50 -3.10 1.87
N PHE A 382 -2.27 -3.47 2.22
CA PHE A 382 -1.32 -4.20 1.35
C PHE A 382 -0.68 -5.39 2.06
N VAL A 383 -0.34 -6.43 1.29
CA VAL A 383 0.48 -7.58 1.74
C VAL A 383 1.35 -8.13 0.61
N ASN A 384 2.67 -8.19 0.82
CA ASN A 384 3.57 -8.98 -0.02
C ASN A 384 3.38 -10.46 0.33
N GLN A 385 3.16 -11.33 -0.66
CA GLN A 385 2.92 -12.76 -0.37
C GLN A 385 4.09 -13.46 0.36
N ASN A 386 5.31 -12.95 0.17
CA ASN A 386 6.53 -13.62 0.62
C ASN A 386 6.88 -13.36 2.09
N ASP A 387 6.35 -12.29 2.69
CA ASP A 387 6.40 -12.05 4.13
C ASP A 387 5.11 -11.36 4.60
N ARG A 388 4.44 -12.00 5.56
CA ARG A 388 3.09 -11.66 6.00
C ARG A 388 3.00 -11.77 7.51
N THR A 389 2.90 -10.62 8.16
CA THR A 389 2.83 -10.49 9.61
C THR A 389 1.40 -10.30 10.13
N TRP A 390 0.44 -9.96 9.25
CA TRP A 390 -0.97 -9.78 9.61
C TRP A 390 -1.94 -10.37 8.57
N ASN A 391 -3.22 -10.55 8.94
CA ASN A 391 -4.28 -11.01 8.06
C ASN A 391 -5.71 -10.63 8.53
N PRO A 392 -6.69 -10.42 7.63
CA PRO A 392 -6.59 -10.28 6.18
C PRO A 392 -6.35 -8.84 5.71
N ASP A 393 -5.81 -8.70 4.51
CA ASP A 393 -5.28 -7.44 3.95
C ASP A 393 -5.91 -7.22 2.56
N ALA A 394 -6.24 -5.98 2.20
CA ALA A 394 -7.11 -5.73 1.03
C ALA A 394 -6.46 -6.11 -0.33
N ILE A 395 -5.16 -5.85 -0.50
CA ILE A 395 -4.44 -5.97 -1.77
C ILE A 395 -3.21 -6.87 -1.58
N PHE A 396 -3.22 -8.03 -2.25
CA PHE A 396 -2.11 -9.00 -2.26
C PHE A 396 -1.23 -8.76 -3.47
N PHE A 397 0.08 -8.69 -3.27
CA PHE A 397 1.03 -8.53 -4.36
C PHE A 397 2.29 -9.40 -4.20
N ASN A 398 3.07 -9.47 -5.27
CA ASN A 398 4.45 -9.88 -5.27
C ASN A 398 5.23 -9.01 -6.27
N THR A 399 6.39 -9.45 -6.73
CA THR A 399 7.27 -8.67 -7.62
C THR A 399 6.67 -8.42 -9.02
N TYR A 400 5.72 -9.24 -9.48
CA TYR A 400 5.22 -9.23 -10.88
C TYR A 400 3.69 -9.40 -11.04
N LYS A 401 2.93 -9.52 -9.95
CA LYS A 401 1.46 -9.62 -9.93
C LYS A 401 0.89 -8.89 -8.72
N VAL A 402 -0.36 -8.44 -8.86
CA VAL A 402 -1.23 -7.97 -7.78
C VAL A 402 -2.67 -8.47 -8.00
N PHE A 403 -3.42 -8.69 -6.91
CA PHE A 403 -4.87 -8.83 -6.92
C PHE A 403 -5.50 -8.26 -5.64
N GLY A 404 -6.80 -7.97 -5.67
CA GLY A 404 -7.57 -7.57 -4.49
C GLY A 404 -8.46 -8.70 -4.00
N ILE A 405 -8.49 -8.96 -2.70
CA ILE A 405 -9.42 -9.93 -2.10
C ILE A 405 -10.86 -9.43 -2.14
N ALA A 406 -11.83 -10.27 -1.77
CA ALA A 406 -13.24 -9.88 -1.67
C ALA A 406 -13.47 -8.55 -0.90
N SER A 407 -12.74 -8.32 0.21
CA SER A 407 -12.80 -7.06 0.97
C SER A 407 -12.43 -5.81 0.16
N TYR A 408 -11.43 -5.89 -0.74
CA TYR A 408 -11.09 -4.80 -1.66
C TYR A 408 -12.24 -4.53 -2.64
N TRP A 409 -12.87 -5.57 -3.17
CA TRP A 409 -14.01 -5.39 -4.07
C TRP A 409 -15.22 -4.80 -3.35
N VAL A 410 -15.48 -5.17 -2.08
CA VAL A 410 -16.48 -4.50 -1.22
C VAL A 410 -16.20 -3.00 -1.12
N GLN A 411 -14.95 -2.57 -0.91
CA GLN A 411 -14.61 -1.14 -0.84
C GLN A 411 -15.07 -0.38 -2.11
N THR A 412 -14.95 -0.98 -3.30
CA THR A 412 -15.32 -0.31 -4.55
C THR A 412 -16.83 0.00 -4.69
N PHE A 413 -17.71 -0.61 -3.88
CA PHE A 413 -19.12 -0.21 -3.80
C PHE A 413 -19.33 1.11 -3.05
N PHE A 414 -18.34 1.59 -2.30
CA PHE A 414 -18.42 2.82 -1.48
C PHE A 414 -17.81 4.07 -2.15
N LYS A 415 -17.12 3.91 -3.29
CA LYS A 415 -16.44 4.97 -4.06
C LYS A 415 -17.27 6.22 -4.41
N GLU A 416 -18.60 6.08 -4.59
CA GLU A 416 -19.51 7.21 -4.90
C GLU A 416 -20.31 7.68 -3.66
N SER A 417 -19.92 7.31 -2.44
CA SER A 417 -20.65 7.69 -1.21
C SER A 417 -20.21 9.03 -0.63
N SER A 418 -18.95 9.40 -0.83
CA SER A 418 -18.38 10.64 -0.30
C SER A 418 -19.03 11.85 -0.98
N GLY A 419 -19.66 12.73 -0.20
CA GLY A 419 -20.42 13.87 -0.71
C GLY A 419 -21.80 13.52 -1.27
N ALA A 420 -22.27 12.28 -1.17
CA ALA A 420 -23.63 11.88 -1.52
C ALA A 420 -24.63 12.23 -0.40
N THR A 421 -25.93 12.22 -0.72
CA THR A 421 -26.99 12.29 0.30
C THR A 421 -27.40 10.86 0.69
N LEU A 422 -27.29 10.50 1.97
CA LEU A 422 -27.88 9.28 2.52
C LEU A 422 -29.40 9.44 2.60
N LEU A 423 -30.13 8.62 1.85
CA LEU A 423 -31.59 8.63 1.80
C LEU A 423 -32.21 7.78 2.91
N ASN A 424 -33.41 8.17 3.35
CA ASN A 424 -34.18 7.38 4.32
C ASN A 424 -34.78 6.13 3.66
N ILE A 425 -34.82 5.03 4.40
CA ILE A 425 -35.45 3.76 3.99
C ILE A 425 -36.56 3.38 4.96
N HIS A 426 -37.68 2.92 4.42
CA HIS A 426 -38.82 2.40 5.17
C HIS A 426 -39.12 0.96 4.72
N PHE A 427 -39.08 0.00 5.65
CA PHE A 427 -39.50 -1.38 5.38
C PHE A 427 -41.01 -1.53 5.60
N HIS A 428 -41.66 -2.31 4.74
CA HIS A 428 -43.12 -2.46 4.65
C HIS A 428 -43.54 -3.91 4.83
N ASN A 429 -44.68 -4.12 5.50
CA ASN A 429 -45.37 -5.39 5.78
C ASN A 429 -44.61 -6.45 6.60
N HIS A 430 -43.28 -6.43 6.63
CA HIS A 430 -42.44 -7.28 7.47
C HIS A 430 -41.28 -6.47 8.08
N SER A 431 -40.67 -7.01 9.14
CA SER A 431 -39.38 -6.54 9.64
C SER A 431 -38.32 -6.58 8.53
N LYS A 432 -37.32 -5.70 8.63
CA LYS A 432 -36.03 -5.88 7.94
C LYS A 432 -35.56 -7.34 8.14
N PRO A 433 -35.25 -8.12 7.09
CA PRO A 433 -34.78 -9.49 7.27
C PRO A 433 -33.50 -9.52 8.11
N GLU A 434 -33.38 -10.53 8.97
CA GLU A 434 -32.18 -10.68 9.81
C GLU A 434 -30.94 -10.77 8.91
N ASN A 435 -29.83 -10.20 9.39
CA ASN A 435 -28.54 -10.14 8.70
C ASN A 435 -28.54 -9.54 7.25
N THR A 436 -29.66 -8.95 6.80
CA THR A 436 -29.76 -8.24 5.51
C THR A 436 -29.71 -6.73 5.74
N TYR A 437 -28.64 -6.07 5.32
CA TYR A 437 -28.42 -4.64 5.52
C TYR A 437 -28.65 -3.86 4.22
N VAL A 438 -29.34 -2.72 4.31
CA VAL A 438 -29.66 -1.88 3.14
C VAL A 438 -29.33 -0.42 3.42
N SER A 439 -28.73 0.26 2.45
CA SER A 439 -28.65 1.73 2.38
C SER A 439 -29.02 2.21 0.99
N ALA A 440 -29.44 3.47 0.89
CA ALA A 440 -29.65 4.15 -0.38
C ALA A 440 -28.98 5.52 -0.33
N ILE A 441 -28.31 5.91 -1.41
CA ILE A 441 -27.73 7.24 -1.58
C ILE A 441 -28.23 7.89 -2.86
N SER A 442 -28.36 9.21 -2.88
CA SER A 442 -28.44 10.01 -4.11
C SER A 442 -27.16 10.82 -4.29
N TRP A 443 -26.67 10.89 -5.53
CA TRP A 443 -25.44 11.58 -5.90
C TRP A 443 -25.51 12.07 -7.35
N SER A 444 -24.61 12.98 -7.73
CA SER A 444 -24.52 13.53 -9.09
C SER A 444 -23.16 13.16 -9.68
N ASP A 445 -23.13 12.57 -10.87
CA ASP A 445 -21.88 12.33 -11.58
C ASP A 445 -21.42 13.62 -12.27
N LYS A 446 -20.22 14.09 -11.93
CA LYS A 446 -19.62 15.29 -12.55
C LYS A 446 -19.29 15.08 -14.03
N LEU A 447 -19.07 13.84 -14.47
CA LEU A 447 -18.65 13.51 -15.84
C LEU A 447 -19.82 13.53 -16.84
N ASP A 448 -20.97 12.98 -16.45
CA ASP A 448 -22.14 12.84 -17.34
C ASP A 448 -23.33 13.75 -16.98
N GLN A 449 -23.17 14.53 -15.91
CA GLN A 449 -24.10 15.53 -15.34
C GLN A 449 -25.48 14.97 -14.95
N LYS A 450 -25.58 13.67 -14.67
CA LYS A 450 -26.84 13.04 -14.21
C LYS A 450 -26.85 12.79 -12.71
N ASN A 451 -28.06 12.79 -12.18
CA ASN A 451 -28.34 12.34 -10.82
C ASN A 451 -28.59 10.83 -10.82
N TYR A 452 -28.01 10.15 -9.85
CA TYR A 452 -28.07 8.71 -9.64
C TYR A 452 -28.62 8.43 -8.25
N ILE A 453 -29.46 7.39 -8.15
CA ILE A 453 -29.79 6.74 -6.88
C ILE A 453 -29.07 5.40 -6.87
N THR A 454 -28.46 5.03 -5.74
CA THR A 454 -27.72 3.77 -5.59
C THR A 454 -28.11 3.11 -4.28
N VAL A 455 -28.74 1.93 -4.39
CA VAL A 455 -29.12 1.09 -3.25
C VAL A 455 -28.08 -0.01 -3.08
N LYS A 456 -27.60 -0.24 -1.87
CA LYS A 456 -26.55 -1.22 -1.52
C LYS A 456 -27.11 -2.20 -0.49
N ILE A 457 -27.02 -3.50 -0.78
CA ILE A 457 -27.82 -4.55 -0.13
C ILE A 457 -26.90 -5.73 0.23
N VAL A 458 -26.38 -5.75 1.46
CA VAL A 458 -25.55 -6.86 1.95
C VAL A 458 -26.48 -7.92 2.54
N ASN A 459 -26.54 -9.11 1.94
CA ASN A 459 -27.20 -10.28 2.53
C ASN A 459 -26.13 -11.21 3.12
N TYR A 460 -26.11 -11.36 4.44
CA TYR A 460 -25.16 -12.23 5.15
C TYR A 460 -25.74 -13.64 5.41
N ASN A 461 -26.98 -13.93 4.99
CA ASN A 461 -27.61 -15.23 5.20
C ASN A 461 -27.16 -16.28 4.17
N ASN A 462 -27.22 -17.55 4.56
CA ASN A 462 -27.02 -18.71 3.68
C ASN A 462 -28.24 -19.02 2.77
N VAL A 463 -29.23 -18.11 2.71
CA VAL A 463 -30.44 -18.20 1.88
C VAL A 463 -30.59 -16.96 1.00
N THR A 464 -31.21 -17.15 -0.17
CA THR A 464 -31.47 -16.05 -1.11
C THR A 464 -32.70 -15.26 -0.69
N GLU A 465 -32.48 -14.02 -0.25
CA GLU A 465 -33.54 -13.08 0.11
C GLU A 465 -34.14 -12.38 -1.11
N LYS A 466 -35.45 -12.08 -1.03
CA LYS A 466 -36.19 -11.36 -2.08
C LYS A 466 -36.66 -10.01 -1.58
N LEU A 467 -36.03 -8.94 -2.10
CA LEU A 467 -36.36 -7.56 -1.76
C LEU A 467 -37.09 -6.87 -2.92
N LYS A 468 -38.30 -6.37 -2.65
CA LYS A 468 -39.01 -5.44 -3.53
C LYS A 468 -38.68 -4.01 -3.12
N ILE A 469 -38.18 -3.21 -4.07
CA ILE A 469 -37.75 -1.83 -3.83
C ILE A 469 -38.68 -0.86 -4.57
N SER A 470 -39.18 0.17 -3.89
CA SER A 470 -39.78 1.36 -4.49
C SER A 470 -39.01 2.63 -4.15
N PHE A 471 -39.27 3.70 -4.89
CA PHE A 471 -38.68 5.02 -4.69
C PHE A 471 -39.82 6.03 -4.54
N ASP A 472 -39.89 6.69 -3.39
CA ASP A 472 -40.95 7.60 -3.03
C ASP A 472 -40.48 9.04 -3.29
N GLY A 473 -41.30 9.84 -3.98
CA GLY A 473 -40.95 11.23 -4.34
C GLY A 473 -40.25 11.41 -5.69
N ILE A 474 -40.14 10.36 -6.51
CA ILE A 474 -39.64 10.43 -7.89
C ILE A 474 -40.76 10.14 -8.91
N ASP A 475 -40.76 10.81 -10.06
CA ASP A 475 -41.61 10.44 -11.20
C ASP A 475 -41.08 9.13 -11.83
N PRO A 476 -41.87 8.04 -11.91
CA PRO A 476 -41.43 6.80 -12.54
C PRO A 476 -40.92 6.98 -13.98
N ASN A 477 -41.45 7.95 -14.73
CA ASN A 477 -41.04 8.23 -16.11
C ASN A 477 -39.65 8.89 -16.20
N SER A 478 -39.10 9.39 -15.08
CA SER A 478 -37.75 9.97 -15.02
C SER A 478 -36.64 8.92 -14.93
N VAL A 479 -36.96 7.68 -14.52
CA VAL A 479 -35.99 6.58 -14.34
C VAL A 479 -35.68 5.91 -15.67
N LYS A 480 -34.77 6.51 -16.44
CA LYS A 480 -34.46 6.09 -17.83
C LYS A 480 -33.73 4.75 -17.95
N LEU A 481 -32.86 4.42 -17.00
CA LEU A 481 -32.03 3.21 -16.99
C LEU A 481 -31.67 2.82 -15.55
N TRP A 482 -31.52 1.52 -15.29
CA TRP A 482 -30.89 0.98 -14.07
C TRP A 482 -29.68 0.11 -14.44
N LYS A 483 -28.86 -0.25 -13.43
CA LYS A 483 -27.69 -1.14 -13.56
C LYS A 483 -27.54 -1.91 -12.25
N LYS A 484 -27.05 -3.15 -12.30
CA LYS A 484 -26.79 -4.00 -11.13
C LYS A 484 -25.36 -4.52 -11.16
N THR A 485 -24.72 -4.56 -10.00
CA THR A 485 -23.36 -5.09 -9.83
C THR A 485 -23.37 -6.00 -8.61
N VAL A 486 -22.78 -7.19 -8.75
CA VAL A 486 -22.80 -8.27 -7.76
C VAL A 486 -21.38 -8.75 -7.50
N LEU A 487 -21.03 -9.03 -6.25
CA LEU A 487 -19.79 -9.59 -5.75
C LEU A 487 -20.10 -10.87 -4.95
N THR A 488 -20.40 -11.95 -5.66
CA THR A 488 -20.84 -13.21 -5.04
C THR A 488 -20.04 -14.42 -5.54
N SER A 489 -19.94 -15.43 -4.68
CA SER A 489 -19.36 -16.75 -4.94
C SER A 489 -20.24 -17.87 -4.41
N GLU A 490 -20.02 -19.09 -4.89
CA GLU A 490 -20.82 -20.28 -4.52
C GLU A 490 -20.42 -20.85 -3.14
N ASN A 491 -19.22 -20.53 -2.65
CA ASN A 491 -18.72 -20.92 -1.33
C ASN A 491 -18.24 -19.69 -0.53
N LEU A 492 -18.65 -19.59 0.73
CA LEU A 492 -18.26 -18.52 1.67
C LEU A 492 -16.75 -18.47 1.98
N GLN A 493 -16.00 -19.52 1.64
CA GLN A 493 -14.54 -19.60 1.80
C GLN A 493 -13.79 -19.36 0.47
N ASP A 494 -14.49 -18.89 -0.57
CA ASP A 494 -13.85 -18.44 -1.81
C ASP A 494 -13.20 -17.07 -1.64
N ASP A 495 -11.94 -16.96 -2.06
CA ASP A 495 -11.25 -15.68 -2.25
C ASP A 495 -10.35 -15.74 -3.50
N ASN A 496 -9.80 -14.60 -3.90
CA ASN A 496 -8.88 -14.48 -5.02
C ASN A 496 -7.47 -15.00 -4.66
N THR A 497 -6.72 -15.48 -5.66
CA THR A 497 -5.33 -15.95 -5.50
C THR A 497 -4.47 -15.52 -6.68
N PHE A 498 -3.15 -15.69 -6.63
CA PHE A 498 -2.29 -15.41 -7.79
C PHE A 498 -2.57 -16.30 -9.01
N ASP A 499 -3.19 -17.46 -8.82
CA ASP A 499 -3.58 -18.38 -9.91
C ASP A 499 -4.99 -18.12 -10.42
N ASN A 500 -5.89 -17.63 -9.56
CA ASN A 500 -7.23 -17.16 -9.94
C ASN A 500 -7.52 -15.80 -9.28
N PRO A 501 -6.95 -14.70 -9.83
CA PRO A 501 -7.04 -13.37 -9.22
C PRO A 501 -8.41 -12.69 -9.39
N THR A 502 -9.35 -13.37 -10.05
CA THR A 502 -10.67 -12.83 -10.40
C THR A 502 -11.86 -13.71 -9.98
N LYS A 503 -11.62 -14.75 -9.16
CA LYS A 503 -12.64 -15.70 -8.68
C LYS A 503 -13.84 -15.00 -8.03
N VAL A 504 -13.58 -14.08 -7.12
CA VAL A 504 -14.57 -13.28 -6.37
C VAL A 504 -14.39 -11.81 -6.75
N THR A 505 -15.12 -11.38 -7.78
CA THR A 505 -15.02 -10.04 -8.38
C THR A 505 -16.39 -9.48 -8.76
N MET A 506 -16.45 -8.16 -9.00
CA MET A 506 -17.65 -7.46 -9.44
C MET A 506 -18.15 -7.94 -10.82
N LYS A 507 -19.22 -8.74 -10.83
CA LYS A 507 -19.99 -9.15 -12.00
C LYS A 507 -21.07 -8.10 -12.27
N ARG A 508 -20.98 -7.37 -13.39
CA ARG A 508 -22.00 -6.40 -13.81
C ARG A 508 -23.13 -7.09 -14.57
N LEU A 509 -24.35 -6.90 -14.10
CA LEU A 509 -25.58 -7.30 -14.78
C LEU A 509 -26.19 -6.07 -15.47
N VAL A 510 -26.33 -6.14 -16.80
CA VAL A 510 -26.99 -5.13 -17.63
C VAL A 510 -28.46 -5.54 -17.80
N PRO A 511 -29.44 -4.62 -17.68
CA PRO A 511 -30.85 -5.00 -17.79
C PRO A 511 -31.26 -5.55 -19.16
N VAL A 512 -32.18 -6.52 -19.14
CA VAL A 512 -33.23 -6.61 -20.16
C VAL A 512 -34.29 -5.54 -19.80
N ALA A 513 -34.86 -4.88 -20.81
CA ALA A 513 -35.58 -3.62 -20.63
C ALA A 513 -37.10 -3.79 -20.42
N ASP A 514 -37.51 -4.04 -19.18
CA ASP A 514 -38.92 -4.09 -18.78
C ASP A 514 -39.43 -2.68 -18.41
N GLY A 515 -40.13 -2.03 -19.35
CA GLY A 515 -40.40 -0.58 -19.37
C GLY A 515 -41.39 0.00 -18.34
N ASN A 516 -41.57 -0.61 -17.17
CA ASN A 516 -42.59 -0.22 -16.17
C ASN A 516 -42.02 0.31 -14.83
N GLY A 517 -40.71 0.57 -14.74
CA GLY A 517 -40.07 1.18 -13.55
C GLY A 517 -40.04 0.30 -12.28
N GLN A 518 -40.59 -0.91 -12.32
CA GLN A 518 -40.50 -1.89 -11.24
C GLN A 518 -39.27 -2.79 -11.42
N VAL A 519 -38.41 -2.85 -10.41
CA VAL A 519 -37.31 -3.83 -10.36
C VAL A 519 -37.88 -5.18 -9.93
N ASN A 520 -38.46 -5.91 -10.88
CA ASN A 520 -38.96 -7.29 -10.70
C ASN A 520 -37.86 -8.33 -10.98
N ASP A 521 -36.64 -8.07 -10.50
CA ASP A 521 -35.53 -9.03 -10.56
C ASP A 521 -35.61 -9.98 -9.36
N ASN A 522 -35.64 -11.28 -9.61
CA ASN A 522 -36.03 -12.29 -8.62
C ASN A 522 -34.97 -12.61 -7.56
N ASN A 523 -33.72 -12.17 -7.74
CA ASN A 523 -32.62 -12.41 -6.82
C ASN A 523 -31.81 -11.12 -6.64
N VAL A 524 -31.63 -10.63 -5.40
CA VAL A 524 -30.83 -9.44 -5.13
C VAL A 524 -29.63 -9.80 -4.26
N TYR A 525 -28.45 -9.50 -4.77
CA TYR A 525 -27.16 -9.72 -4.12
C TYR A 525 -26.36 -8.41 -4.25
N VAL A 526 -25.70 -7.97 -3.18
CA VAL A 526 -24.31 -7.50 -3.29
C VAL A 526 -23.47 -8.77 -3.23
#